data_AF-A0A179F5D3-F1
#
_entry.id   AF-A0A179F5D3-F1
#
_cell.length_a   1.000
_cell.length_b   1.000
_cell.length_c   1.000
_cell.angle_alpha   90.00
_cell.angle_beta   90.00
_cell.angle_gamma   90.00
#
_symmetry.space_group_name_H-M   'P 1'
#
loop_
_entity.id
_entity.type
_entity.pdbx_description
1 polymer ?
#
loop_
_entity_poly.entity_id
_entity_poly.type
_entity_poly.pdbx_seq_one_letter_code
_entity_poly.pdbx_strand_id
1 'polypeptide(L)'
;MHWHGLTQGAYPFSDGTPQASQWPIPPNHFFDYELKSPNGTAGTYMYHSHVGFQASTAAGPLIIIDPITAPYKVDGERVILLQELFNKTDQEILTGLESTPVKSAGNPNTWLVNGKGISDYGITNSSSASLDVIEVEPGMTYRFRCVAATSTSLAMFGFENHTELDIIAADGDYTKPSRVHVVQIGSGQRYDVLFKSKTCDELRQLRKLDYYMQVERREDTNITSYAVLRYKNSCGPDAMFEDRLSLARNPTTSPVNLPPTINGYLDYALTPLRDDGNFPQANEVTRRVIINVQQVKRGYQLWTLNNNTWTEDAADPLPHTTPFEPYLVALYRNQTQYLPNYNASLLNGGLDPSTRTYPAKIGEVIEIVFQNLGSVDYNGTSNGSLDIHPWHAHGSHYWDIGGGDGAWSPATAEKQLAGTVPVRRDTTMLYRYNETTDPGAKSGWRAWRLRIDQPGVWMVHCHFLQHMIGGMQTVWVHGNASDILRVGQPDVQGYLTYGGDVYGNSSHAPRVLHFHELQ
;
A
#
# COMPACT_ATOMS: atom_id res chain seq x y z
N MET A 1 7.04 12.81 3.44
CA MET A 1 7.20 11.83 2.35
C MET A 1 7.37 10.50 3.02
N HIS A 2 6.53 9.52 2.73
CA HIS A 2 6.62 8.19 3.30
C HIS A 2 7.35 7.23 2.34
N TRP A 3 8.09 6.28 2.91
CA TRP A 3 8.89 5.29 2.21
C TRP A 3 8.23 3.91 2.36
N HIS A 4 7.22 3.68 1.52
CA HIS A 4 6.33 2.52 1.58
C HIS A 4 7.10 1.19 1.60
N GLY A 5 6.97 0.46 2.70
CA GLY A 5 7.64 -0.82 2.93
C GLY A 5 9.09 -0.73 3.39
N LEU A 6 9.62 0.48 3.60
CA LEU A 6 10.97 0.79 4.09
C LEU A 6 10.99 1.67 5.34
N THR A 7 9.87 1.73 6.07
CA THR A 7 9.74 2.50 7.31
C THR A 7 10.93 2.33 8.27
N GLN A 8 11.39 1.09 8.49
CA GLN A 8 12.51 0.81 9.39
C GLN A 8 13.83 1.43 8.93
N GLY A 9 14.00 1.64 7.63
CA GLY A 9 15.18 2.33 7.09
C GLY A 9 15.20 3.83 7.42
N ALA A 10 14.05 4.40 7.79
CA ALA A 10 13.88 5.79 8.15
C ALA A 10 13.59 5.99 9.66
N TYR A 11 13.85 4.97 10.48
CA TYR A 11 13.59 4.98 11.92
C TYR A 11 14.42 6.05 12.67
N PRO A 12 13.88 6.67 13.76
CA PRO A 12 12.50 6.64 14.24
C PRO A 12 11.64 7.81 13.73
N PHE A 13 12.24 8.94 13.35
CA PHE A 13 11.51 10.18 13.05
C PHE A 13 11.21 10.35 11.56
N SER A 14 11.80 9.57 10.67
CA SER A 14 11.80 9.85 9.23
C SER A 14 10.91 8.90 8.43
N ASP A 15 10.01 8.17 9.08
CA ASP A 15 8.97 7.39 8.41
C ASP A 15 8.04 8.27 7.55
N GLY A 16 7.94 9.56 7.85
CA GLY A 16 7.24 10.53 7.00
C GLY A 16 5.75 10.63 7.24
N THR A 17 5.29 10.28 8.45
CA THR A 17 3.89 10.25 8.86
C THR A 17 3.55 11.43 9.81
N PRO A 18 2.82 12.45 9.35
CA PRO A 18 2.57 13.71 10.07
C PRO A 18 2.02 13.58 11.50
N GLN A 19 1.27 12.52 11.77
CA GLN A 19 0.58 12.31 13.05
C GLN A 19 1.25 11.23 13.92
N ALA A 20 2.23 10.49 13.38
CA ALA A 20 2.95 9.44 14.09
C ALA A 20 4.41 9.83 14.31
N SER A 21 5.22 9.89 13.24
CA SER A 21 6.68 10.01 13.38
C SER A 21 7.21 11.44 13.42
N GLN A 22 6.65 12.37 12.65
CA GLN A 22 7.21 13.72 12.49
C GLN A 22 6.16 14.75 12.10
N TRP A 23 6.52 16.03 12.19
CA TRP A 23 5.71 17.12 11.63
C TRP A 23 5.73 17.09 10.09
N PRO A 24 4.66 17.61 9.43
CA PRO A 24 4.71 17.86 8.01
C PRO A 24 5.76 18.95 7.69
N ILE A 25 6.35 18.88 6.50
CA ILE A 25 7.34 19.87 6.05
C ILE A 25 6.61 21.16 5.72
N PRO A 26 6.94 22.30 6.36
CA PRO A 26 6.28 23.57 6.07
C PRO A 26 6.56 24.06 4.64
N PRO A 27 5.68 24.90 4.05
CA PRO A 27 5.99 25.57 2.80
C PRO A 27 7.34 26.30 2.85
N ASN A 28 8.09 26.27 1.74
CA ASN A 28 9.43 26.84 1.60
C ASN A 28 10.51 26.26 2.55
N HIS A 29 10.26 25.08 3.12
CA HIS A 29 11.24 24.34 3.91
C HIS A 29 11.63 23.03 3.22
N PHE A 30 12.75 22.45 3.65
CA PHE A 30 13.25 21.16 3.21
C PHE A 30 13.70 20.31 4.40
N PHE A 31 13.60 18.99 4.25
CA PHE A 31 13.96 18.01 5.27
C PHE A 31 14.73 16.89 4.58
N ASP A 32 15.87 16.52 5.15
CA ASP A 32 16.70 15.44 4.60
C ASP A 32 16.28 14.12 5.23
N TYR A 33 15.77 13.21 4.40
CA TYR A 33 15.48 11.84 4.83
C TYR A 33 16.71 10.96 4.61
N GLU A 34 17.14 10.25 5.65
CA GLU A 34 18.12 9.18 5.52
C GLU A 34 17.41 7.83 5.51
N LEU A 35 17.77 6.98 4.55
CA LEU A 35 17.25 5.62 4.42
C LEU A 35 18.38 4.63 4.53
N LYS A 36 18.48 3.95 5.67
CA LYS A 36 19.40 2.83 5.83
C LYS A 36 18.73 1.54 5.35
N SER A 37 19.30 0.94 4.31
CA SER A 37 18.83 -0.32 3.73
C SER A 37 19.79 -1.45 4.11
N PRO A 38 19.54 -2.22 5.19
CA PRO A 38 20.40 -3.32 5.57
C PRO A 38 20.38 -4.44 4.52
N ASN A 39 21.38 -5.33 4.59
CA ASN A 39 21.40 -6.52 3.74
C ASN A 39 20.07 -7.29 3.89
N GLY A 40 19.48 -7.67 2.76
CA GLY A 40 18.19 -8.35 2.73
C GLY A 40 16.99 -7.47 2.40
N THR A 41 17.14 -6.15 2.26
CA THR A 41 16.05 -5.24 1.84
C THR A 41 16.03 -4.96 0.33
N ALA A 42 16.68 -5.80 -0.48
CA ALA A 42 16.66 -5.62 -1.93
C ALA A 42 15.28 -6.04 -2.48
N GLY A 43 14.61 -5.12 -3.19
CA GLY A 43 13.23 -5.32 -3.59
C GLY A 43 12.62 -4.13 -4.31
N THR A 44 11.31 -4.22 -4.55
CA THR A 44 10.50 -3.18 -5.17
C THR A 44 9.65 -2.50 -4.11
N TYR A 45 9.91 -1.21 -3.88
CA TYR A 45 9.22 -0.35 -2.94
C TYR A 45 8.64 0.86 -3.68
N MET A 46 8.03 1.77 -2.95
CA MET A 46 7.60 3.06 -3.48
C MET A 46 7.76 4.15 -2.43
N TYR A 47 7.72 5.40 -2.86
CA TYR A 47 7.53 6.54 -1.98
C TYR A 47 6.23 7.24 -2.36
N HIS A 48 5.58 7.90 -1.40
CA HIS A 48 4.45 8.78 -1.67
C HIS A 48 4.26 9.82 -0.57
N SER A 49 3.60 10.94 -0.90
CA SER A 49 3.16 11.88 0.13
C SER A 49 2.18 11.19 1.09
N HIS A 50 2.27 11.51 2.37
CA HIS A 50 1.39 10.99 3.43
C HIS A 50 0.64 12.16 4.09
N VAL A 51 0.21 13.12 3.26
CA VAL A 51 -0.50 14.34 3.67
C VAL A 51 -1.76 14.47 2.81
N GLY A 52 -2.92 14.37 3.43
CA GLY A 52 -4.22 14.47 2.74
C GLY A 52 -4.31 13.54 1.52
N PHE A 53 -4.68 14.10 0.37
CA PHE A 53 -4.83 13.36 -0.89
C PHE A 53 -3.58 13.39 -1.79
N GLN A 54 -2.47 13.97 -1.34
CA GLN A 54 -1.30 14.25 -2.17
C GLN A 54 -0.60 12.98 -2.71
N ALA A 55 -0.80 11.81 -2.10
CA ALA A 55 -0.26 10.56 -2.63
C ALA A 55 -0.74 10.27 -4.07
N SER A 56 -1.89 10.84 -4.47
CA SER A 56 -2.43 10.68 -5.82
C SER A 56 -1.56 11.32 -6.91
N THR A 57 -0.75 12.32 -6.57
CA THR A 57 0.04 13.11 -7.53
C THR A 57 1.53 13.12 -7.19
N ALA A 58 1.90 12.89 -5.93
CA ALA A 58 3.27 12.79 -5.45
C ALA A 58 3.59 11.37 -4.97
N ALA A 59 3.92 10.49 -5.91
CA ALA A 59 4.36 9.12 -5.66
C ALA A 59 5.33 8.63 -6.75
N GLY A 60 6.12 7.60 -6.44
CA GLY A 60 7.00 6.99 -7.42
C GLY A 60 7.62 5.68 -6.94
N PRO A 61 8.17 4.87 -7.86
CA PRO A 61 8.86 3.62 -7.52
C PRO A 61 10.17 3.91 -6.79
N LEU A 62 10.51 3.05 -5.83
CA LEU A 62 11.79 3.05 -5.13
C LEU A 62 12.37 1.64 -5.19
N ILE A 63 13.48 1.48 -5.92
CA ILE A 63 14.07 0.15 -6.14
C ILE A 63 15.38 0.03 -5.37
N ILE A 64 15.48 -1.00 -4.53
CA ILE A 64 16.73 -1.38 -3.89
C ILE A 64 17.29 -2.59 -4.64
N ILE A 65 18.47 -2.43 -5.21
CA ILE A 65 19.13 -3.46 -6.02
C ILE A 65 20.05 -4.27 -5.12
N ASP A 66 19.99 -5.61 -5.22
CA ASP A 66 21.03 -6.48 -4.68
C ASP A 66 22.22 -6.50 -5.65
N PRO A 67 23.39 -5.97 -5.27
CA PRO A 67 24.53 -5.89 -6.17
C PRO A 67 25.20 -7.24 -6.45
N ILE A 68 24.86 -8.33 -5.74
CA ILE A 68 25.62 -9.60 -5.79
C ILE A 68 24.72 -10.82 -6.05
N THR A 69 23.51 -10.90 -5.46
CA THR A 69 22.77 -12.18 -5.33
C THR A 69 21.28 -12.14 -5.66
N ALA A 70 20.87 -11.45 -6.74
CA ALA A 70 19.49 -11.59 -7.22
C ALA A 70 19.17 -13.08 -7.52
N PRO A 71 18.13 -13.68 -6.89
CA PRO A 71 17.91 -15.12 -6.94
C PRO A 71 17.40 -15.62 -8.30
N TYR A 72 16.80 -14.74 -9.09
CA TYR A 72 16.27 -15.04 -10.41
C TYR A 72 17.12 -14.33 -11.46
N LYS A 73 17.64 -15.10 -12.41
CA LYS A 73 18.38 -14.54 -13.55
C LYS A 73 17.39 -13.93 -14.54
N VAL A 74 17.67 -12.68 -14.93
CA VAL A 74 16.90 -11.94 -15.92
C VAL A 74 17.86 -11.18 -16.84
N ASP A 75 17.43 -10.93 -18.06
CA ASP A 75 18.17 -10.20 -19.09
C ASP A 75 17.91 -8.68 -19.00
N GLY A 76 16.88 -8.28 -18.26
CA GLY A 76 16.58 -6.88 -17.98
C GLY A 76 15.39 -6.70 -17.05
N GLU A 77 15.18 -5.44 -16.64
CA GLU A 77 14.07 -5.06 -15.76
C GLU A 77 13.23 -3.94 -16.39
N ARG A 78 11.93 -3.93 -16.10
CA ARG A 78 11.01 -2.83 -16.48
C ARG A 78 10.15 -2.48 -15.27
N VAL A 79 9.87 -1.19 -15.10
CA VAL A 79 8.90 -0.73 -14.09
C VAL A 79 7.54 -0.60 -14.76
N ILE A 80 6.51 -1.04 -14.05
CA ILE A 80 5.10 -0.81 -14.38
C ILE A 80 4.48 -0.11 -13.17
N LEU A 81 4.48 1.21 -13.18
CA LEU A 81 3.83 2.04 -12.18
C LEU A 81 2.40 2.31 -12.61
N LEU A 82 1.43 1.90 -11.78
CA LEU A 82 0.02 2.19 -11.96
C LEU A 82 -0.38 3.36 -11.06
N GLN A 83 -0.97 4.39 -11.66
CA GLN A 83 -1.52 5.55 -10.96
C GLN A 83 -2.91 5.89 -11.52
N GLU A 84 -3.64 6.72 -10.79
CA GLU A 84 -4.96 7.21 -11.19
C GLU A 84 -4.90 8.70 -11.49
N LEU A 85 -5.70 9.16 -12.44
CA LEU A 85 -5.83 10.58 -12.76
C LEU A 85 -7.27 11.04 -12.56
N PHE A 86 -7.43 12.09 -11.76
CA PHE A 86 -8.70 12.75 -11.48
C PHE A 86 -8.78 14.10 -12.20
N ASN A 87 -10.00 14.55 -12.51
CA ASN A 87 -10.27 15.87 -13.08
C ASN A 87 -10.38 16.99 -12.04
N LYS A 88 -10.30 16.64 -10.76
CA LYS A 88 -10.28 17.57 -9.61
C LYS A 88 -8.87 17.63 -9.05
N THR A 89 -8.52 18.77 -8.46
CA THR A 89 -7.31 18.91 -7.66
C THR A 89 -7.40 18.11 -6.36
N ASP A 90 -6.24 17.76 -5.79
CA ASP A 90 -6.14 17.07 -4.50
C ASP A 90 -6.89 17.84 -3.40
N GLN A 91 -6.85 19.18 -3.42
CA GLN A 91 -7.54 20.03 -2.45
C GLN A 91 -9.06 19.99 -2.62
N GLU A 92 -9.58 20.02 -3.85
CA GLU A 92 -11.03 19.91 -4.10
C GLU A 92 -11.57 18.56 -3.65
N ILE A 93 -10.82 17.47 -3.88
CA ILE A 93 -11.17 16.14 -3.41
C ILE A 93 -11.16 16.11 -1.88
N LEU A 94 -10.08 16.58 -1.24
CA LEU A 94 -9.94 16.61 0.21
C LEU A 94 -11.09 17.38 0.87
N THR A 95 -11.34 18.62 0.44
CA THR A 95 -12.46 19.44 0.94
C THR A 95 -13.82 18.78 0.70
N GLY A 96 -13.97 18.02 -0.39
CA GLY A 96 -15.17 17.21 -0.63
C GLY A 96 -15.33 16.09 0.41
N LEU A 97 -14.27 15.34 0.67
CA LEU A 97 -14.26 14.22 1.62
C LEU A 97 -14.50 14.67 3.06
N GLU A 98 -14.03 15.87 3.42
CA GLU A 98 -14.22 16.47 4.75
C GLU A 98 -15.55 17.21 4.91
N SER A 99 -16.32 17.41 3.83
CA SER A 99 -17.58 18.14 3.89
C SER A 99 -18.74 17.32 4.47
N THR A 100 -19.78 18.00 4.97
CA THR A 100 -21.04 17.38 5.40
C THR A 100 -22.20 17.94 4.57
N PRO A 101 -22.87 17.13 3.73
CA PRO A 101 -22.64 15.71 3.48
C PRO A 101 -21.32 15.45 2.73
N VAL A 102 -20.71 14.29 2.96
CA VAL A 102 -19.46 13.86 2.30
C VAL A 102 -19.65 13.82 0.79
N LYS A 103 -18.68 14.41 0.07
CA LYS A 103 -18.58 14.31 -1.38
C LYS A 103 -17.41 13.40 -1.71
N SER A 104 -17.72 12.20 -2.22
CA SER A 104 -16.70 11.25 -2.66
C SER A 104 -15.74 11.89 -3.68
N ALA A 105 -14.49 11.41 -3.69
CA ALA A 105 -13.53 11.70 -4.75
C ALA A 105 -14.16 11.45 -6.14
N GLY A 106 -15.02 10.42 -6.21
CA GLY A 106 -15.56 9.88 -7.44
C GLY A 106 -14.64 8.81 -8.01
N ASN A 107 -15.02 8.29 -9.18
CA ASN A 107 -14.14 7.40 -9.91
C ASN A 107 -12.97 8.17 -10.53
N PRO A 108 -11.80 7.54 -10.70
CA PRO A 108 -10.74 8.12 -11.53
C PRO A 108 -11.23 8.28 -12.97
N ASN A 109 -10.72 9.29 -13.66
CA ASN A 109 -11.08 9.58 -15.05
C ASN A 109 -10.20 8.80 -16.05
N THR A 110 -9.04 8.31 -15.65
CA THR A 110 -8.25 7.31 -16.37
C THR A 110 -7.19 6.69 -15.46
N TRP A 111 -6.60 5.58 -15.90
CA TRP A 111 -5.36 5.04 -15.34
C TRP A 111 -4.15 5.58 -16.10
N LEU A 112 -3.07 5.81 -15.36
CA LEU A 112 -1.75 6.08 -15.89
C LEU A 112 -0.88 4.84 -15.72
N VAL A 113 -0.21 4.43 -16.79
CA VAL A 113 0.90 3.47 -16.77
C VAL A 113 2.18 4.27 -16.95
N ASN A 114 3.07 4.23 -15.96
CA ASN A 114 4.32 5.02 -15.94
C ASN A 114 4.09 6.52 -16.22
N GLY A 115 3.03 7.09 -15.62
CA GLY A 115 2.66 8.51 -15.78
C GLY A 115 1.99 8.86 -17.11
N LYS A 116 1.71 7.88 -17.98
CA LYS A 116 1.10 8.08 -19.29
C LYS A 116 -0.27 7.40 -19.39
N GLY A 117 -1.18 8.04 -20.09
CA GLY A 117 -2.50 7.50 -20.37
C GLY A 117 -3.24 8.38 -21.35
N ILE A 118 -4.29 7.82 -21.95
CA ILE A 118 -5.23 8.54 -22.80
C ILE A 118 -6.59 8.46 -22.12
N SER A 119 -7.21 9.61 -21.88
CA SER A 119 -8.55 9.67 -21.31
C SER A 119 -9.57 10.11 -22.35
N ASP A 120 -10.63 9.32 -22.50
CA ASP A 120 -11.78 9.66 -23.34
C ASP A 120 -12.62 10.80 -22.74
N TYR A 121 -12.35 11.19 -21.48
CA TYR A 121 -13.02 12.28 -20.77
C TYR A 121 -12.33 13.65 -20.93
N GLY A 122 -11.29 13.75 -21.78
CA GLY A 122 -10.67 15.03 -22.16
C GLY A 122 -9.83 15.71 -21.06
N ILE A 123 -9.41 14.96 -20.05
CA ILE A 123 -8.62 15.48 -18.91
C ILE A 123 -7.11 15.45 -19.14
N THR A 124 -6.65 14.62 -20.08
CA THR A 124 -5.27 14.59 -20.54
C THR A 124 -5.09 15.59 -21.67
N ASN A 125 -4.00 16.35 -21.69
CA ASN A 125 -3.69 17.21 -22.82
C ASN A 125 -3.52 16.35 -24.09
N SER A 126 -4.44 16.50 -25.05
CA SER A 126 -4.49 15.67 -26.26
C SER A 126 -3.23 15.77 -27.13
N SER A 127 -2.46 16.87 -27.01
CA SER A 127 -1.20 17.03 -27.73
C SER A 127 -0.02 16.24 -27.14
N SER A 128 -0.13 15.80 -25.88
CA SER A 128 0.92 15.06 -25.18
C SER A 128 0.47 13.69 -24.64
N ALA A 129 -0.84 13.41 -24.65
CA ALA A 129 -1.41 12.14 -24.23
C ALA A 129 -0.88 11.01 -25.12
N SER A 130 -0.33 9.98 -24.50
CA SER A 130 0.20 8.83 -25.21
C SER A 130 0.10 7.58 -24.35
N LEU A 131 0.14 6.41 -24.99
CA LEU A 131 0.33 5.13 -24.32
C LEU A 131 1.81 4.97 -23.95
N ASP A 132 2.08 4.36 -22.80
CA ASP A 132 3.44 3.99 -22.45
C ASP A 132 3.95 2.82 -23.30
N VAL A 133 5.28 2.73 -23.47
CA VAL A 133 5.92 1.66 -24.23
C VAL A 133 6.82 0.86 -23.30
N ILE A 134 6.43 -0.39 -23.05
CA ILE A 134 7.22 -1.39 -22.34
C ILE A 134 8.03 -2.14 -23.41
N GLU A 135 9.26 -1.70 -23.65
CA GLU A 135 10.10 -2.28 -24.71
C GLU A 135 10.85 -3.54 -24.24
N VAL A 136 10.84 -4.61 -25.04
CA VAL A 136 11.52 -5.89 -24.77
C VAL A 136 12.31 -6.37 -25.99
N GLU A 137 13.37 -7.13 -25.77
CA GLU A 137 14.08 -7.88 -26.81
C GLU A 137 13.42 -9.26 -26.98
N PRO A 138 13.39 -9.82 -28.20
CA PRO A 138 12.92 -11.19 -28.45
C PRO A 138 13.74 -12.26 -27.72
N GLY A 139 13.07 -13.32 -27.22
CA GLY A 139 13.69 -14.49 -26.60
C GLY A 139 14.35 -14.27 -25.24
N MET A 140 14.06 -13.16 -24.57
CA MET A 140 14.66 -12.76 -23.29
C MET A 140 13.67 -12.93 -22.12
N THR A 141 14.20 -13.01 -20.91
CA THR A 141 13.43 -13.02 -19.66
C THR A 141 13.60 -11.69 -18.93
N TYR A 142 12.49 -11.01 -18.66
CA TYR A 142 12.45 -9.74 -17.95
C TYR A 142 11.85 -9.87 -16.55
N ARG A 143 12.33 -9.06 -15.59
CA ARG A 143 11.63 -8.76 -14.34
C ARG A 143 10.80 -7.50 -14.51
N PHE A 144 9.48 -7.64 -14.50
CA PHE A 144 8.56 -6.50 -14.44
C PHE A 144 8.28 -6.17 -12.98
N ARG A 145 8.69 -4.98 -12.54
CA ARG A 145 8.48 -4.43 -11.20
C ARG A 145 7.19 -3.63 -11.19
N CYS A 146 6.11 -4.27 -10.76
CA CYS A 146 4.77 -3.73 -10.80
C CYS A 146 4.47 -3.02 -9.48
N VAL A 147 4.08 -1.75 -9.55
CA VAL A 147 3.84 -0.89 -8.39
C VAL A 147 2.46 -0.27 -8.52
N ALA A 148 1.60 -0.49 -7.53
CA ALA A 148 0.27 0.11 -7.49
C ALA A 148 0.25 1.37 -6.60
N ALA A 149 0.62 2.51 -7.17
CA ALA A 149 0.49 3.82 -6.54
C ALA A 149 -0.92 4.41 -6.82
N THR A 150 -1.94 3.61 -6.53
CA THR A 150 -3.35 3.95 -6.78
C THR A 150 -3.95 4.63 -5.56
N SER A 151 -4.95 5.48 -5.75
CA SER A 151 -5.58 6.28 -4.70
C SER A 151 -6.86 5.64 -4.17
N THR A 152 -7.69 5.05 -5.03
CA THR A 152 -9.05 4.60 -4.65
C THR A 152 -9.49 3.27 -5.28
N SER A 153 -8.65 2.61 -6.07
CA SER A 153 -9.08 1.42 -6.81
C SER A 153 -8.11 0.24 -6.73
N LEU A 154 -8.70 -0.96 -6.82
CA LEU A 154 -8.02 -2.21 -7.14
C LEU A 154 -7.84 -2.31 -8.67
N ALA A 155 -6.64 -2.64 -9.11
CA ALA A 155 -6.31 -2.81 -10.52
C ALA A 155 -6.19 -4.28 -10.90
N MET A 156 -6.52 -4.62 -12.13
CA MET A 156 -6.06 -5.85 -12.78
C MET A 156 -5.54 -5.53 -14.16
N PHE A 157 -4.45 -6.18 -14.55
CA PHE A 157 -3.92 -6.03 -15.89
C PHE A 157 -3.40 -7.34 -16.47
N GLY A 158 -3.32 -7.37 -17.80
CA GLY A 158 -2.78 -8.47 -18.57
C GLY A 158 -2.19 -8.01 -19.89
N PHE A 159 -1.50 -8.92 -20.56
CA PHE A 159 -0.82 -8.67 -21.82
C PHE A 159 -1.44 -9.52 -22.93
N GLU A 160 -1.76 -8.88 -24.06
CA GLU A 160 -2.27 -9.55 -25.25
C GLU A 160 -1.29 -10.67 -25.67
N ASN A 161 -1.80 -11.91 -25.73
CA ASN A 161 -1.05 -13.11 -26.12
C ASN A 161 0.22 -13.42 -25.30
N HIS A 162 0.30 -12.94 -24.05
CA HIS A 162 1.35 -13.27 -23.08
C HIS A 162 0.75 -13.57 -21.70
N THR A 163 0.20 -14.77 -21.56
CA THR A 163 -0.51 -15.23 -20.35
C THR A 163 0.37 -16.06 -19.43
N GLU A 164 1.67 -16.18 -19.72
CA GLU A 164 2.62 -16.94 -18.92
C GLU A 164 3.49 -16.01 -18.09
N LEU A 165 3.01 -15.66 -16.90
CA LEU A 165 3.67 -14.76 -15.96
C LEU A 165 3.97 -15.52 -14.66
N ASP A 166 5.12 -15.26 -14.04
CA ASP A 166 5.44 -15.85 -12.73
C ASP A 166 5.71 -14.75 -11.70
N ILE A 167 4.88 -14.65 -10.66
CA ILE A 167 5.15 -13.77 -9.51
C ILE A 167 6.33 -14.34 -8.73
N ILE A 168 7.39 -13.55 -8.54
CA ILE A 168 8.63 -13.95 -7.88
C ILE A 168 8.99 -13.12 -6.65
N ALA A 169 8.36 -11.96 -6.46
CA ALA A 169 8.45 -11.19 -5.24
C ALA A 169 7.14 -10.46 -4.98
N ALA A 170 6.86 -10.21 -3.70
CA ALA A 170 5.70 -9.44 -3.27
C ALA A 170 6.13 -8.50 -2.13
N ASP A 171 5.83 -7.22 -2.28
CA ASP A 171 6.13 -6.15 -1.32
C ASP A 171 7.59 -6.09 -0.81
N GLY A 172 8.55 -6.56 -1.62
CA GLY A 172 9.99 -6.50 -1.31
C GLY A 172 10.60 -7.83 -0.87
N ASP A 173 9.79 -8.84 -0.51
CA ASP A 173 10.28 -10.18 -0.18
C ASP A 173 10.11 -11.16 -1.36
N TYR A 174 11.09 -12.05 -1.55
CA TYR A 174 11.06 -13.06 -2.61
C TYR A 174 10.16 -14.24 -2.26
N THR A 175 9.35 -14.67 -3.23
CA THR A 175 8.57 -15.92 -3.21
C THR A 175 9.20 -16.93 -4.16
N LYS A 176 8.88 -18.21 -4.02
CA LYS A 176 8.96 -19.18 -5.13
C LYS A 176 8.03 -18.73 -6.27
N PRO A 177 8.34 -19.05 -7.54
CA PRO A 177 7.53 -18.61 -8.67
C PRO A 177 6.08 -19.09 -8.54
N SER A 178 5.13 -18.16 -8.61
CA SER A 178 3.70 -18.45 -8.67
C SER A 178 3.15 -18.05 -10.04
N ARG A 179 2.77 -19.04 -10.84
CA ARG A 179 2.26 -18.86 -12.21
C ARG A 179 0.90 -18.19 -12.20
N VAL A 180 0.75 -17.12 -12.98
CA VAL A 180 -0.49 -16.36 -13.16
C VAL A 180 -0.69 -15.97 -14.63
N HIS A 181 -1.94 -15.63 -14.99
CA HIS A 181 -2.30 -15.19 -16.35
C HIS A 181 -2.56 -13.68 -16.46
N VAL A 182 -2.92 -13.08 -15.34
CA VAL A 182 -3.19 -11.65 -15.16
C VAL A 182 -2.63 -11.26 -13.79
N VAL A 183 -2.35 -9.97 -13.57
CA VAL A 183 -1.90 -9.45 -12.28
C VAL A 183 -3.03 -8.61 -11.70
N GLN A 184 -3.58 -9.02 -10.56
CA GLN A 184 -4.46 -8.21 -9.72
C GLN A 184 -3.65 -7.59 -8.58
N ILE A 185 -3.70 -6.27 -8.42
CA ILE A 185 -2.83 -5.52 -7.53
C ILE A 185 -3.58 -4.35 -6.88
N GLY A 186 -3.62 -4.35 -5.54
CA GLY A 186 -4.27 -3.30 -4.76
C GLY A 186 -3.36 -2.12 -4.49
N SER A 187 -3.94 -0.98 -4.11
CA SER A 187 -3.19 0.22 -3.70
C SER A 187 -2.13 -0.13 -2.65
N GLY A 188 -0.90 0.33 -2.86
CA GLY A 188 0.24 0.08 -2.00
C GLY A 188 0.91 -1.28 -2.18
N GLN A 189 0.34 -2.22 -2.95
CA GLN A 189 1.00 -3.51 -3.23
C GLN A 189 2.07 -3.37 -4.32
N ARG A 190 3.08 -4.23 -4.25
CA ARG A 190 4.08 -4.40 -5.31
C ARG A 190 4.27 -5.87 -5.63
N TYR A 191 4.43 -6.18 -6.91
CA TYR A 191 4.78 -7.52 -7.37
C TYR A 191 5.91 -7.45 -8.39
N ASP A 192 6.87 -8.35 -8.24
CA ASP A 192 7.84 -8.58 -9.30
C ASP A 192 7.47 -9.82 -10.08
N VAL A 193 7.43 -9.68 -11.40
CA VAL A 193 6.88 -10.68 -12.30
C VAL A 193 7.93 -11.06 -13.33
N LEU A 194 8.23 -12.34 -13.46
CA LEU A 194 9.00 -12.83 -14.59
C LEU A 194 8.11 -12.88 -15.82
N PHE A 195 8.60 -12.22 -16.87
CA PHE A 195 7.99 -12.17 -18.19
C PHE A 195 8.96 -12.76 -19.20
N LYS A 196 8.54 -13.79 -19.93
CA LYS A 196 9.32 -14.36 -21.04
C LYS A 196 8.82 -13.80 -22.35
N SER A 197 9.71 -13.13 -23.07
CA SER A 197 9.40 -12.56 -24.36
C SER A 197 9.41 -13.66 -25.44
N LYS A 198 8.56 -13.49 -26.46
CA LYS A 198 8.50 -14.36 -27.63
C LYS A 198 9.83 -14.34 -28.37
N THR A 199 10.22 -15.50 -28.88
CA THR A 199 11.39 -15.69 -29.72
C THR A 199 11.20 -15.04 -31.10
N CYS A 200 12.31 -14.84 -31.81
CA CYS A 200 12.23 -14.33 -33.18
C CYS A 200 11.38 -15.22 -34.11
N ASP A 201 11.38 -16.54 -33.94
CA ASP A 201 10.60 -17.45 -34.78
C ASP A 201 9.10 -17.28 -34.55
N GLU A 202 8.67 -17.18 -33.29
CA GLU A 202 7.27 -16.89 -32.94
C GLU A 202 6.81 -15.53 -33.49
N LEU A 203 7.62 -14.48 -33.35
CA LEU A 203 7.29 -13.15 -33.85
C LEU A 203 7.16 -13.14 -35.38
N ARG A 204 8.02 -13.88 -36.11
CA ARG A 204 7.92 -14.03 -37.57
C ARG A 204 6.66 -14.78 -37.99
N GLN A 205 6.29 -15.84 -37.27
CA GLN A 205 5.07 -16.60 -37.53
C GLN A 205 3.81 -15.75 -37.31
N LEU A 206 3.79 -14.97 -36.22
CA LEU A 206 2.67 -14.10 -35.86
C LEU A 206 2.62 -12.80 -36.67
N ARG A 207 3.72 -12.43 -37.33
CA ARG A 207 3.87 -11.19 -38.09
C ARG A 207 3.53 -9.93 -37.28
N LYS A 208 3.94 -9.91 -35.99
CA LYS A 208 3.52 -8.87 -35.03
C LYS A 208 4.62 -8.60 -34.00
N LEU A 209 4.95 -7.32 -33.81
CA LEU A 209 5.98 -6.86 -32.85
C LEU A 209 5.44 -6.01 -31.70
N ASP A 210 4.21 -5.52 -31.79
CA ASP A 210 3.58 -4.70 -30.76
C ASP A 210 2.33 -5.40 -30.24
N TYR A 211 2.15 -5.42 -28.93
CA TYR A 211 1.01 -6.03 -28.23
C TYR A 211 0.46 -5.03 -27.22
N TYR A 212 -0.81 -5.11 -26.89
CA TYR A 212 -1.38 -4.26 -25.84
C TYR A 212 -1.20 -4.88 -24.45
N MET A 213 -0.94 -4.03 -23.47
CA MET A 213 -1.26 -4.25 -22.06
C MET A 213 -2.60 -3.54 -21.79
N GLN A 214 -3.53 -4.22 -21.13
CA GLN A 214 -4.83 -3.67 -20.73
C GLN A 214 -4.90 -3.63 -19.21
N VAL A 215 -5.32 -2.50 -18.65
CA VAL A 215 -5.50 -2.28 -17.21
C VAL A 215 -6.95 -1.89 -16.95
N GLU A 216 -7.61 -2.55 -16.00
CA GLU A 216 -8.98 -2.29 -15.59
C GLU A 216 -9.08 -1.97 -14.11
N ARG A 217 -9.97 -1.03 -13.78
CA ARG A 217 -10.50 -0.86 -12.43
C ARG A 217 -11.44 -2.01 -12.09
N ARG A 218 -11.34 -2.56 -10.87
CA ARG A 218 -12.08 -3.77 -10.47
C ARG A 218 -13.45 -3.54 -9.88
N GLU A 219 -13.69 -2.33 -9.40
CA GLU A 219 -14.98 -1.91 -8.86
C GLU A 219 -15.88 -1.30 -9.94
N ASP A 220 -15.31 -0.91 -11.10
CA ASP A 220 -16.02 -0.49 -12.32
C ASP A 220 -15.14 -0.73 -13.54
N THR A 221 -15.47 -1.74 -14.36
CA THR A 221 -14.67 -2.13 -15.53
C THR A 221 -14.79 -1.15 -16.70
N ASN A 222 -15.67 -0.14 -16.63
CA ASN A 222 -15.75 0.89 -17.67
C ASN A 222 -14.51 1.80 -17.71
N ILE A 223 -13.70 1.80 -16.65
CA ILE A 223 -12.45 2.57 -16.60
C ILE A 223 -11.30 1.64 -16.96
N THR A 224 -10.92 1.71 -18.23
CA THR A 224 -9.84 0.93 -18.83
C THR A 224 -8.77 1.86 -19.40
N SER A 225 -7.50 1.46 -19.27
CA SER A 225 -6.38 2.12 -19.93
C SER A 225 -5.42 1.09 -20.51
N TYR A 226 -4.48 1.56 -21.32
CA TYR A 226 -3.61 0.70 -22.11
C TYR A 226 -2.16 1.16 -22.08
N ALA A 227 -1.27 0.21 -22.32
CA ALA A 227 0.12 0.46 -22.70
C ALA A 227 0.50 -0.48 -23.86
N VAL A 228 1.65 -0.25 -24.47
CA VAL A 228 2.17 -1.07 -25.57
C VAL A 228 3.38 -1.87 -25.09
N LEU A 229 3.27 -3.20 -25.11
CA LEU A 229 4.41 -4.11 -25.03
C LEU A 229 5.04 -4.18 -26.43
N ARG A 230 6.25 -3.64 -26.58
CA ARG A 230 6.92 -3.48 -27.88
C ARG A 230 8.18 -4.33 -27.97
N TYR A 231 8.25 -5.19 -28.96
CA TYR A 231 9.46 -5.93 -29.29
C TYR A 231 10.40 -5.07 -30.14
N LYS A 232 11.68 -5.02 -29.76
CA LYS A 232 12.73 -4.47 -30.62
C LYS A 232 12.81 -5.25 -31.92
N ASN A 233 13.07 -4.54 -33.02
CA ASN A 233 13.23 -5.15 -34.34
C ASN A 233 14.67 -5.69 -34.51
N SER A 234 15.04 -6.70 -33.75
CA SER A 234 16.40 -7.25 -33.68
C SER A 234 16.55 -8.63 -34.34
N CYS A 235 15.52 -9.13 -35.04
CA CYS A 235 15.46 -10.49 -35.59
C CYS A 235 16.16 -10.71 -36.96
N GLY A 236 17.10 -9.86 -37.39
CA GLY A 236 17.91 -10.05 -38.61
C GLY A 236 17.55 -9.15 -39.82
N PRO A 237 18.23 -9.30 -40.98
CA PRO A 237 18.22 -8.33 -42.08
C PRO A 237 16.87 -8.20 -42.83
N ASP A 238 16.00 -9.21 -42.75
CA ASP A 238 14.56 -9.07 -43.03
C ASP A 238 13.88 -8.53 -41.77
N ALA A 239 14.16 -7.28 -41.39
CA ALA A 239 13.58 -6.62 -40.22
C ALA A 239 12.07 -6.40 -40.45
N MET A 240 11.29 -7.48 -40.44
CA MET A 240 9.90 -7.50 -40.88
C MET A 240 9.01 -6.68 -39.91
N PHE A 241 8.08 -5.94 -40.51
CA PHE A 241 6.97 -5.17 -39.93
C PHE A 241 7.36 -3.81 -39.33
N GLU A 242 7.25 -2.75 -40.14
CA GLU A 242 7.22 -1.35 -39.66
C GLU A 242 5.88 -0.95 -39.03
N ASP A 243 4.85 -1.78 -39.18
CA ASP A 243 3.52 -1.50 -38.63
C ASP A 243 3.56 -1.60 -37.10
N ARG A 244 3.70 -0.43 -36.47
CA ARG A 244 3.67 -0.25 -35.02
C ARG A 244 2.30 0.22 -34.58
N LEU A 245 1.88 -0.20 -33.39
CA LEU A 245 0.67 0.32 -32.77
C LEU A 245 0.86 1.83 -32.54
N SER A 246 -0.20 2.58 -32.83
CA SER A 246 -0.22 4.02 -32.53
C SER A 246 -0.20 4.23 -31.03
N LEU A 247 0.67 5.14 -30.58
CA LEU A 247 0.73 5.54 -29.18
C LEU A 247 -0.26 6.66 -28.85
N ALA A 248 -0.93 7.25 -29.85
CA ALA A 248 -1.77 8.43 -29.70
C ALA A 248 -3.27 8.10 -29.54
N ARG A 249 -3.65 6.82 -29.51
CA ARG A 249 -5.04 6.39 -29.38
C ARG A 249 -5.18 5.06 -28.66
N ASN A 250 -6.26 4.92 -27.89
CA ASN A 250 -6.68 3.65 -27.33
C ASN A 250 -7.16 2.69 -28.44
N PRO A 251 -7.05 1.35 -28.25
CA PRO A 251 -7.64 0.39 -29.16
C PRO A 251 -9.18 0.53 -29.17
N THR A 252 -9.80 0.27 -30.33
CA THR A 252 -11.26 0.34 -30.49
C THR A 252 -12.00 -0.89 -29.95
N THR A 253 -11.27 -1.97 -29.66
CA THR A 253 -11.80 -3.21 -29.09
C THR A 253 -10.86 -3.67 -27.99
N SER A 254 -11.39 -4.34 -26.97
CA SER A 254 -10.59 -4.85 -25.86
C SER A 254 -9.63 -5.96 -26.34
N PRO A 255 -8.30 -5.77 -26.26
CA PRO A 255 -7.31 -6.76 -26.68
C PRO A 255 -7.15 -7.93 -25.70
N VAL A 256 -7.56 -7.78 -24.44
CA VAL A 256 -7.38 -8.80 -23.39
C VAL A 256 -8.70 -9.03 -22.68
N ASN A 257 -9.11 -10.30 -22.56
CA ASN A 257 -10.27 -10.67 -21.75
C ASN A 257 -9.85 -10.84 -20.28
N LEU A 258 -10.00 -9.79 -19.47
CA LEU A 258 -9.69 -9.84 -18.05
C LEU A 258 -10.85 -10.51 -17.26
N PRO A 259 -10.56 -11.47 -16.37
CA PRO A 259 -11.60 -12.14 -15.60
C PRO A 259 -12.26 -11.19 -14.59
N PRO A 260 -13.40 -11.58 -13.98
CA PRO A 260 -13.93 -10.91 -12.78
C PRO A 260 -12.89 -10.83 -11.65
N THR A 261 -13.12 -9.96 -10.68
CA THR A 261 -12.24 -9.79 -9.52
C THR A 261 -12.03 -11.12 -8.80
N ILE A 262 -10.76 -11.45 -8.54
CA ILE A 262 -10.38 -12.70 -7.90
C ILE A 262 -10.25 -12.44 -6.40
N ASN A 263 -11.27 -12.84 -5.63
CA ASN A 263 -11.21 -12.77 -4.18
C ASN A 263 -10.14 -13.73 -3.65
N GLY A 264 -9.31 -13.24 -2.72
CA GLY A 264 -8.16 -13.99 -2.22
C GLY A 264 -7.05 -14.22 -3.25
N TYR A 265 -6.89 -13.30 -4.22
CA TYR A 265 -5.83 -13.40 -5.22
C TYR A 265 -4.45 -13.58 -4.57
N LEU A 266 -3.79 -14.70 -4.91
CA LEU A 266 -2.50 -15.17 -4.37
C LEU A 266 -2.48 -15.56 -2.88
N ASP A 267 -3.61 -15.57 -2.20
CA ASP A 267 -3.69 -16.09 -0.83
C ASP A 267 -3.23 -17.56 -0.83
N TYR A 268 -2.34 -17.91 0.12
CA TYR A 268 -1.75 -19.24 0.29
C TYR A 268 -0.90 -19.77 -0.89
N ALA A 269 -0.82 -19.05 -2.01
CA ALA A 269 -0.01 -19.42 -3.18
C ALA A 269 1.44 -18.93 -3.06
N LEU A 270 1.65 -17.79 -2.40
CA LEU A 270 2.98 -17.22 -2.20
C LEU A 270 3.69 -17.95 -1.06
N THR A 271 4.90 -18.43 -1.34
CA THR A 271 5.73 -19.14 -0.36
C THR A 271 7.14 -18.56 -0.39
N PRO A 272 7.78 -18.28 0.76
CA PRO A 272 9.12 -17.71 0.80
C PRO A 272 10.09 -18.50 -0.08
N LEU A 273 10.89 -17.78 -0.86
CA LEU A 273 11.96 -18.40 -1.62
C LEU A 273 12.98 -19.06 -0.67
N ARG A 274 13.25 -18.40 0.45
CA ARG A 274 14.06 -18.90 1.57
C ARG A 274 13.23 -18.77 2.83
N ASP A 275 12.95 -19.91 3.46
CA ASP A 275 12.30 -19.95 4.76
C ASP A 275 13.37 -19.82 5.84
N ASP A 276 13.30 -18.74 6.62
CA ASP A 276 14.20 -18.48 7.75
C ASP A 276 13.72 -19.15 9.05
N GLY A 277 12.58 -19.84 9.02
CA GLY A 277 11.98 -20.51 10.17
C GLY A 277 11.37 -19.54 11.19
N ASN A 278 11.24 -18.25 10.85
CA ASN A 278 10.78 -17.22 11.79
C ASN A 278 9.26 -17.01 11.78
N PHE A 279 8.54 -17.63 10.83
CA PHE A 279 7.08 -17.54 10.76
C PHE A 279 6.41 -17.98 12.09
N PRO A 280 5.71 -17.08 12.80
CA PRO A 280 5.11 -17.41 14.08
C PRO A 280 3.92 -18.36 13.94
N GLN A 281 3.95 -19.47 14.67
CA GLN A 281 2.86 -20.43 14.74
C GLN A 281 1.75 -19.95 15.69
N ALA A 282 0.56 -20.55 15.58
CA ALA A 282 -0.60 -20.13 16.38
C ALA A 282 -0.38 -20.25 17.89
N ASN A 283 0.46 -21.20 18.34
CA ASN A 283 0.81 -21.39 19.75
C ASN A 283 1.83 -20.36 20.26
N GLU A 284 2.51 -19.63 19.38
CA GLU A 284 3.41 -18.54 19.74
C GLU A 284 2.67 -17.20 19.89
N VAL A 285 1.45 -17.06 19.34
CA VAL A 285 0.65 -15.84 19.41
C VAL A 285 0.36 -15.49 20.88
N THR A 286 0.97 -14.41 21.35
CA THR A 286 0.81 -13.93 22.74
C THR A 286 -0.47 -13.11 22.90
N ARG A 287 -0.90 -12.44 21.83
CA ARG A 287 -2.10 -11.61 21.85
C ARG A 287 -2.74 -11.53 20.48
N ARG A 288 -4.08 -11.57 20.47
CA ARG A 288 -4.88 -11.36 19.26
C ARG A 288 -5.68 -10.06 19.38
N VAL A 289 -5.60 -9.23 18.35
CA VAL A 289 -6.33 -7.96 18.24
C VAL A 289 -7.27 -8.06 17.05
N ILE A 290 -8.57 -8.04 17.31
CA ILE A 290 -9.59 -8.06 16.26
C ILE A 290 -10.05 -6.62 16.05
N ILE A 291 -9.83 -6.10 14.85
CA ILE A 291 -10.27 -4.79 14.40
C ILE A 291 -11.53 -4.98 13.55
N ASN A 292 -12.68 -4.62 14.11
CA ASN A 292 -13.93 -4.56 13.36
C ASN A 292 -13.94 -3.29 12.52
N VAL A 293 -14.01 -3.47 11.21
CA VAL A 293 -13.99 -2.44 10.19
C VAL A 293 -15.41 -2.16 9.76
N GLN A 294 -15.88 -0.92 9.94
CA GLN A 294 -17.26 -0.59 9.60
C GLN A 294 -17.40 0.85 9.11
N GLN A 295 -18.09 1.00 7.97
CA GLN A 295 -18.59 2.31 7.55
C GLN A 295 -19.83 2.69 8.36
N VAL A 296 -19.84 3.91 8.87
CA VAL A 296 -20.89 4.44 9.74
C VAL A 296 -21.43 5.75 9.16
N LYS A 297 -22.76 5.87 9.09
CA LYS A 297 -23.46 7.10 8.64
C LYS A 297 -24.29 7.69 9.78
N ARG A 298 -24.03 8.96 10.12
CA ARG A 298 -24.73 9.72 11.18
C ARG A 298 -24.83 11.22 10.86
N GLY A 299 -25.36 11.56 9.69
CA GLY A 299 -25.30 12.93 9.15
C GLY A 299 -23.97 13.25 8.45
N TYR A 300 -22.88 12.61 8.87
CA TYR A 300 -21.60 12.45 8.17
C TYR A 300 -21.36 10.97 7.83
N GLN A 301 -20.38 10.66 6.98
CA GLN A 301 -19.95 9.30 6.65
C GLN A 301 -18.50 9.09 7.10
N LEU A 302 -18.26 8.07 7.92
CA LEU A 302 -16.95 7.75 8.49
C LEU A 302 -16.64 6.26 8.39
N TRP A 303 -15.38 5.92 8.60
CA TRP A 303 -14.90 4.58 8.88
C TRP A 303 -14.53 4.46 10.35
N THR A 304 -14.97 3.38 10.96
CA THR A 304 -14.63 3.05 12.35
C THR A 304 -13.89 1.72 12.42
N LEU A 305 -12.95 1.67 13.35
CA LEU A 305 -12.10 0.55 13.70
C LEU A 305 -12.33 0.28 15.19
N ASN A 306 -13.10 -0.76 15.51
CA ASN A 306 -13.59 -1.03 16.88
C ASN A 306 -14.35 0.16 17.50
N ASN A 307 -15.29 0.76 16.74
CA ASN A 307 -16.06 1.95 17.12
C ASN A 307 -15.20 3.21 17.40
N ASN A 308 -13.92 3.20 17.00
CA ASN A 308 -13.05 4.36 17.03
C ASN A 308 -12.82 4.86 15.60
N THR A 309 -12.90 6.17 15.38
CA THR A 309 -12.55 6.79 14.10
C THR A 309 -11.26 7.58 14.28
N TRP A 310 -10.40 7.55 13.27
CA TRP A 310 -9.30 8.51 13.20
C TRP A 310 -9.83 9.88 12.79
N THR A 311 -9.34 10.95 13.42
CA THR A 311 -9.52 12.34 12.97
C THR A 311 -8.28 13.14 13.38
N GLU A 312 -7.91 14.08 12.52
CA GLU A 312 -6.75 14.95 12.70
C GLU A 312 -7.13 16.31 13.29
N ASP A 313 -8.43 16.64 13.36
CA ASP A 313 -8.93 17.91 13.86
C ASP A 313 -9.33 17.84 15.33
N ALA A 314 -8.64 18.62 16.16
CA ALA A 314 -8.90 18.81 17.58
C ALA A 314 -10.27 19.37 17.92
N ALA A 315 -10.83 20.16 17.01
CA ALA A 315 -12.11 20.82 17.17
C ALA A 315 -13.28 19.93 16.75
N ASP A 316 -13.01 18.76 16.17
CA ASP A 316 -14.03 17.82 15.74
C ASP A 316 -14.80 17.29 16.98
N PRO A 317 -16.15 17.34 16.99
CA PRO A 317 -16.95 16.73 18.05
C PRO A 317 -16.82 15.20 18.14
N LEU A 318 -16.17 14.56 17.16
CA LEU A 318 -15.92 13.12 17.14
C LEU A 318 -14.73 12.71 18.03
N PRO A 319 -14.72 11.47 18.56
CA PRO A 319 -13.55 10.95 19.27
C PRO A 319 -12.31 11.02 18.36
N HIS A 320 -11.28 11.74 18.81
CA HIS A 320 -10.03 11.95 18.09
C HIS A 320 -8.88 11.15 18.70
N THR A 321 -7.92 10.78 17.87
CA THR A 321 -6.64 10.26 18.38
C THR A 321 -5.87 11.41 18.99
N THR A 322 -5.24 11.17 20.14
CA THR A 322 -4.40 12.16 20.81
C THR A 322 -2.97 11.65 20.83
N PRO A 323 -1.96 12.52 20.69
CA PRO A 323 -1.99 13.99 20.67
C PRO A 323 -2.28 14.62 19.29
N PHE A 324 -2.43 15.96 19.27
CA PHE A 324 -2.52 16.78 18.04
C PHE A 324 -1.18 16.99 17.33
N GLU A 325 -0.10 16.87 18.08
CA GLU A 325 1.24 16.83 17.51
C GLU A 325 1.61 15.39 17.17
N PRO A 326 2.65 15.16 16.34
CA PRO A 326 3.07 13.81 16.01
C PRO A 326 3.30 13.02 17.30
N TYR A 327 2.72 11.81 17.38
CA TYR A 327 2.71 11.04 18.61
C TYR A 327 4.13 10.83 19.18
N LEU A 328 5.11 10.54 18.32
CA LEU A 328 6.50 10.42 18.71
C LEU A 328 7.04 11.72 19.32
N VAL A 329 6.74 12.88 18.72
CA VAL A 329 7.13 14.20 19.26
C VAL A 329 6.58 14.42 20.66
N ALA A 330 5.31 14.07 20.91
CA ALA A 330 4.71 14.21 22.23
C ALA A 330 5.40 13.35 23.30
N LEU A 331 5.77 12.11 22.94
CA LEU A 331 6.55 11.25 23.83
C LEU A 331 7.92 11.88 24.17
N TYR A 332 8.63 12.41 23.17
CA TYR A 332 9.92 13.09 23.39
C TYR A 332 9.81 14.42 24.15
N ARG A 333 8.64 15.09 24.11
CA ARG A 333 8.31 16.25 24.96
C ARG A 333 7.94 15.86 26.39
N ASN A 334 8.06 14.58 26.75
CA ASN A 334 7.73 14.04 28.08
C ASN A 334 6.28 14.30 28.49
N GLN A 335 5.35 14.31 27.52
CA GLN A 335 3.92 14.46 27.80
C GLN A 335 3.34 13.12 28.22
N THR A 336 3.58 12.77 29.49
CA THR A 336 3.25 11.46 30.08
C THR A 336 1.79 11.04 29.97
N GLN A 337 0.86 11.99 29.82
CA GLN A 337 -0.55 11.73 29.55
C GLN A 337 -0.79 10.96 28.23
N TYR A 338 0.17 11.00 27.31
CA TYR A 338 0.13 10.27 26.04
C TYR A 338 0.97 8.99 26.05
N LEU A 339 1.47 8.54 27.21
CA LEU A 339 2.07 7.22 27.31
C LEU A 339 0.97 6.15 27.19
N PRO A 340 1.07 5.20 26.24
CA PRO A 340 0.06 4.17 26.09
C PRO A 340 -0.11 3.31 27.35
N ASN A 341 -1.36 3.10 27.75
CA ASN A 341 -1.69 2.20 28.84
C ASN A 341 -1.91 0.77 28.32
N TYR A 342 -0.85 -0.03 28.34
CA TYR A 342 -0.88 -1.42 27.90
C TYR A 342 -1.92 -2.28 28.66
N ASN A 343 -2.07 -2.10 29.97
CA ASN A 343 -3.02 -2.90 30.74
C ASN A 343 -4.48 -2.54 30.40
N ALA A 344 -4.75 -1.26 30.17
CA ALA A 344 -6.06 -0.82 29.69
C ALA A 344 -6.35 -1.37 28.29
N SER A 345 -5.33 -1.45 27.43
CA SER A 345 -5.50 -1.99 26.08
C SER A 345 -5.90 -3.46 26.07
N LEU A 346 -5.36 -4.28 26.97
CA LEU A 346 -5.76 -5.68 27.14
C LEU A 346 -7.25 -5.85 27.48
N LEU A 347 -7.80 -4.93 28.28
CA LEU A 347 -9.21 -4.94 28.67
C LEU A 347 -10.15 -4.42 27.57
N ASN A 348 -9.60 -3.78 26.53
CA ASN A 348 -10.35 -3.09 25.47
C ASN A 348 -9.98 -3.64 24.08
N GLY A 349 -9.70 -4.95 24.00
CA GLY A 349 -9.49 -5.63 22.72
C GLY A 349 -8.23 -5.18 21.96
N GLY A 350 -7.25 -4.62 22.67
CA GLY A 350 -5.99 -4.12 22.12
C GLY A 350 -5.88 -2.60 22.01
N LEU A 351 -7.00 -1.87 22.12
CA LEU A 351 -7.03 -0.40 22.05
C LEU A 351 -6.87 0.22 23.44
N ASP A 352 -5.90 1.10 23.64
CA ASP A 352 -5.88 1.97 24.81
C ASP A 352 -6.95 3.06 24.67
N PRO A 353 -8.01 3.09 25.51
CA PRO A 353 -9.09 4.06 25.38
C PRO A 353 -8.67 5.50 25.67
N SER A 354 -7.55 5.72 26.37
CA SER A 354 -7.07 7.07 26.70
C SER A 354 -6.38 7.72 25.51
N THR A 355 -5.41 7.01 24.92
CA THR A 355 -4.59 7.52 23.82
C THR A 355 -5.13 7.17 22.44
N ARG A 356 -6.08 6.23 22.35
CA ARG A 356 -6.59 5.64 21.10
C ARG A 356 -5.52 4.91 20.28
N THR A 357 -4.46 4.44 20.92
CA THR A 357 -3.40 3.66 20.28
C THR A 357 -3.51 2.17 20.59
N TYR A 358 -2.78 1.36 19.82
CA TYR A 358 -2.61 -0.07 20.04
C TYR A 358 -1.19 -0.34 20.53
N PRO A 359 -0.92 -0.31 21.85
CA PRO A 359 0.40 -0.60 22.36
C PRO A 359 0.73 -2.08 22.27
N ALA A 360 1.99 -2.38 21.98
CA ALA A 360 2.56 -3.73 22.01
C ALA A 360 3.96 -3.73 22.63
N LYS A 361 4.29 -4.76 23.40
CA LYS A 361 5.61 -4.88 24.04
C LYS A 361 6.60 -5.55 23.10
N ILE A 362 7.87 -5.16 23.19
CA ILE A 362 8.95 -5.91 22.56
C ILE A 362 8.93 -7.37 23.04
N GLY A 363 9.03 -8.30 22.09
CA GLY A 363 8.94 -9.74 22.29
C GLY A 363 7.54 -10.33 22.15
N GLU A 364 6.47 -9.52 22.03
CA GLU A 364 5.14 -10.06 21.72
C GLU A 364 5.07 -10.65 20.30
N VAL A 365 4.24 -11.68 20.15
CA VAL A 365 3.75 -12.14 18.84
C VAL A 365 2.28 -11.76 18.76
N ILE A 366 1.98 -10.73 17.98
CA ILE A 366 0.61 -10.25 17.82
C ILE A 366 -0.02 -10.87 16.57
N GLU A 367 -1.28 -11.27 16.68
CA GLU A 367 -2.13 -11.60 15.55
C GLU A 367 -3.18 -10.49 15.37
N ILE A 368 -3.08 -9.74 14.27
CA ILE A 368 -4.02 -8.67 13.93
C ILE A 368 -5.04 -9.24 12.96
N VAL A 369 -6.32 -9.11 13.28
CA VAL A 369 -7.43 -9.58 12.44
C VAL A 369 -8.28 -8.40 12.05
N PHE A 370 -8.39 -8.11 10.75
CA PHE A 370 -9.36 -7.17 10.23
C PHE A 370 -10.64 -7.92 9.86
N GLN A 371 -11.74 -7.57 10.51
CA GLN A 371 -13.06 -8.13 10.25
C GLN A 371 -13.93 -7.06 9.58
N ASN A 372 -14.30 -7.28 8.32
CA ASN A 372 -15.22 -6.42 7.60
C ASN A 372 -16.65 -6.59 8.15
N LEU A 373 -17.34 -5.49 8.41
CA LEU A 373 -18.74 -5.45 8.84
C LEU A 373 -19.60 -4.70 7.83
N GLY A 374 -20.85 -5.14 7.65
CA GLY A 374 -21.84 -4.38 6.89
C GLY A 374 -22.01 -2.97 7.46
N SER A 375 -22.04 -1.97 6.57
CA SER A 375 -22.22 -0.57 6.95
C SER A 375 -23.48 -0.34 7.76
N VAL A 376 -23.48 0.70 8.60
CA VAL A 376 -24.64 1.09 9.42
C VAL A 376 -24.99 2.55 9.22
N ASP A 377 -26.27 2.86 9.31
CA ASP A 377 -26.80 4.22 9.32
C ASP A 377 -27.69 4.35 10.54
N TYR A 378 -27.38 5.31 11.41
CA TYR A 378 -28.14 5.53 12.64
C TYR A 378 -29.57 6.05 12.39
N ASN A 379 -29.88 6.45 11.16
CA ASN A 379 -31.25 6.77 10.73
C ASN A 379 -32.00 5.55 10.16
N GLY A 380 -31.39 4.35 10.16
CA GLY A 380 -32.05 3.09 9.78
C GLY A 380 -32.13 2.81 8.28
N THR A 381 -31.37 3.54 7.46
CA THR A 381 -31.42 3.45 5.99
C THR A 381 -30.30 2.62 5.37
N SER A 382 -29.42 2.02 6.16
CA SER A 382 -28.30 1.23 5.65
C SER A 382 -28.77 -0.11 5.07
N ASN A 383 -28.18 -0.49 3.93
CA ASN A 383 -28.30 -1.81 3.33
C ASN A 383 -27.13 -2.75 3.68
N GLY A 384 -26.27 -2.35 4.62
CA GLY A 384 -25.07 -3.10 5.01
C GLY A 384 -24.06 -3.27 3.88
N SER A 385 -23.84 -2.22 3.09
CA SER A 385 -22.83 -2.18 2.03
C SER A 385 -21.44 -2.58 2.54
N LEU A 386 -20.70 -3.30 1.71
CA LEU A 386 -19.33 -3.74 1.95
C LEU A 386 -18.38 -3.12 0.93
N ASP A 387 -17.15 -2.89 1.34
CA ASP A 387 -16.07 -2.44 0.46
C ASP A 387 -14.81 -3.32 0.61
N ILE A 388 -13.89 -3.19 -0.34
CA ILE A 388 -12.55 -3.78 -0.25
C ILE A 388 -11.57 -2.79 0.37
N HIS A 389 -10.54 -3.31 1.03
CA HIS A 389 -9.58 -2.49 1.76
C HIS A 389 -8.17 -3.05 1.60
N PRO A 390 -7.27 -2.39 0.84
CA PRO A 390 -5.85 -2.65 0.98
C PRO A 390 -5.42 -2.18 2.36
N TRP A 391 -4.97 -3.07 3.22
CA TRP A 391 -4.46 -2.73 4.54
C TRP A 391 -2.94 -2.69 4.51
N HIS A 392 -2.38 -1.54 4.88
CA HIS A 392 -0.96 -1.29 4.94
C HIS A 392 -0.50 -1.15 6.40
N ALA A 393 0.65 -1.74 6.73
CA ALA A 393 1.32 -1.53 8.00
C ALA A 393 2.68 -0.85 7.77
N HIS A 394 2.88 0.26 8.46
CA HIS A 394 4.20 0.83 8.67
C HIS A 394 4.98 -0.06 9.66
N GLY A 395 6.30 0.11 9.67
CA GLY A 395 7.19 -0.63 10.56
C GLY A 395 7.70 -1.92 9.91
N SER A 396 7.80 -2.99 10.71
CA SER A 396 8.24 -4.31 10.22
C SER A 396 7.16 -4.97 9.36
N HIS A 397 7.57 -5.67 8.31
CA HIS A 397 6.64 -6.48 7.50
C HIS A 397 6.01 -7.59 8.36
N TYR A 398 4.78 -7.95 8.01
CA TYR A 398 4.01 -8.99 8.68
C TYR A 398 3.92 -10.26 7.86
N TRP A 399 3.73 -11.39 8.51
CA TRP A 399 3.33 -12.62 7.84
C TRP A 399 1.82 -12.59 7.60
N ASP A 400 1.44 -12.62 6.33
CA ASP A 400 0.06 -12.65 5.92
C ASP A 400 -0.51 -14.07 6.02
N ILE A 401 -1.28 -14.36 7.07
CA ILE A 401 -1.82 -15.71 7.31
C ILE A 401 -3.10 -16.00 6.52
N GLY A 402 -3.53 -15.07 5.66
CA GLY A 402 -4.64 -15.26 4.73
C GLY A 402 -5.88 -14.43 5.05
N GLY A 403 -6.92 -14.66 4.23
CA GLY A 403 -8.26 -14.11 4.42
C GLY A 403 -9.35 -15.08 4.01
N GLY A 404 -10.59 -14.68 4.25
CA GLY A 404 -11.75 -15.52 3.93
C GLY A 404 -13.08 -14.79 4.05
N ASP A 405 -14.14 -15.43 3.56
CA ASP A 405 -15.51 -14.95 3.70
C ASP A 405 -16.10 -15.24 5.10
N GLY A 406 -17.07 -14.44 5.51
CA GLY A 406 -17.81 -14.59 6.75
C GLY A 406 -16.99 -14.32 8.01
N ALA A 407 -17.60 -14.57 9.17
CA ALA A 407 -16.95 -14.25 10.45
C ALA A 407 -15.60 -14.96 10.63
N TRP A 408 -14.59 -14.20 11.06
CA TRP A 408 -13.28 -14.72 11.41
C TRP A 408 -13.39 -15.86 12.44
N SER A 409 -12.59 -16.90 12.22
CA SER A 409 -12.42 -18.03 13.12
C SER A 409 -10.96 -18.50 13.07
N PRO A 410 -10.30 -18.67 14.23
CA PRO A 410 -8.91 -19.14 14.26
C PRO A 410 -8.81 -20.55 13.67
N ALA A 411 -9.79 -21.42 13.94
CA ALA A 411 -9.80 -22.78 13.41
C ALA A 411 -9.89 -22.81 11.87
N THR A 412 -10.66 -21.88 11.28
CA THR A 412 -10.76 -21.76 9.82
C THR A 412 -9.44 -21.24 9.23
N ALA A 413 -8.86 -20.20 9.84
CA ALA A 413 -7.60 -19.62 9.41
C ALA A 413 -6.46 -20.66 9.45
N GLU A 414 -6.29 -21.37 10.57
CA GLU A 414 -5.26 -22.41 10.69
C GLU A 414 -5.46 -23.56 9.69
N LYS A 415 -6.72 -23.93 9.43
CA LYS A 415 -7.02 -24.97 8.44
C LYS A 415 -6.63 -24.54 7.03
N GLN A 416 -6.87 -23.29 6.66
CA GLN A 416 -6.51 -22.76 5.34
C GLN A 416 -5.00 -22.56 5.18
N LEU A 417 -4.34 -22.11 6.24
CA LEU A 417 -2.89 -21.91 6.31
C LEU A 417 -2.09 -23.24 6.29
N ALA A 418 -2.71 -24.34 6.74
CA ALA A 418 -2.04 -25.63 6.90
C ALA A 418 -1.24 -26.07 5.65
N GLY A 419 0.04 -26.40 5.87
CA GLY A 419 0.94 -26.84 4.80
C GLY A 419 1.56 -25.71 3.98
N THR A 420 1.31 -24.45 4.34
CA THR A 420 1.91 -23.28 3.71
C THR A 420 2.79 -22.52 4.70
N VAL A 421 3.75 -21.78 4.18
CA VAL A 421 4.50 -20.75 4.92
C VAL A 421 4.26 -19.45 4.17
N PRO A 422 3.65 -18.44 4.79
CA PRO A 422 3.34 -17.19 4.10
C PRO A 422 4.61 -16.35 3.89
N VAL A 423 4.62 -15.58 2.81
CA VAL A 423 5.61 -14.53 2.64
C VAL A 423 5.31 -13.37 3.59
N ARG A 424 6.37 -12.64 3.96
CA ARG A 424 6.21 -11.35 4.61
C ARG A 424 5.72 -10.32 3.59
N ARG A 425 4.87 -9.41 4.06
CA ARG A 425 4.19 -8.38 3.28
C ARG A 425 4.09 -7.11 4.11
N ASP A 426 3.84 -5.99 3.45
CA ASP A 426 3.42 -4.75 4.13
C ASP A 426 2.04 -4.27 3.68
N THR A 427 1.51 -4.76 2.54
CA THR A 427 0.16 -4.43 2.08
C THR A 427 -0.61 -5.64 1.57
N THR A 428 -1.79 -5.89 2.13
CA THR A 428 -2.64 -7.03 1.75
C THR A 428 -4.11 -6.64 1.70
N MET A 429 -4.85 -7.27 0.80
CA MET A 429 -6.26 -6.95 0.56
C MET A 429 -7.16 -7.67 1.56
N LEU A 430 -8.00 -6.90 2.26
CA LEU A 430 -9.26 -7.36 2.84
C LEU A 430 -10.33 -7.25 1.75
N TYR A 431 -10.77 -8.39 1.22
CA TYR A 431 -11.80 -8.44 0.19
C TYR A 431 -13.21 -8.33 0.78
N ARG A 432 -14.15 -7.95 -0.10
CA ARG A 432 -15.58 -8.16 0.08
C ARG A 432 -15.99 -9.36 -0.78
N TYR A 433 -16.69 -10.31 -0.19
CA TYR A 433 -17.15 -11.50 -0.89
C TYR A 433 -18.59 -11.33 -1.41
N ASN A 434 -19.27 -10.28 -0.95
CA ASN A 434 -20.58 -9.82 -1.42
C ASN A 434 -20.59 -8.28 -1.47
N GLU A 435 -21.53 -7.69 -2.22
CA GLU A 435 -21.70 -6.22 -2.27
C GLU A 435 -22.36 -5.66 -1.00
N THR A 436 -23.25 -6.45 -0.39
CA THR A 436 -24.00 -6.12 0.81
C THR A 436 -24.08 -7.32 1.75
N THR A 437 -24.40 -7.05 3.02
CA THR A 437 -24.76 -8.01 4.06
C THR A 437 -25.75 -7.32 5.01
N ASP A 438 -26.24 -8.00 6.05
CA ASP A 438 -27.02 -7.32 7.09
C ASP A 438 -26.19 -6.20 7.78
N PRO A 439 -26.78 -5.04 8.10
CA PRO A 439 -26.08 -3.97 8.81
C PRO A 439 -25.40 -4.47 10.10
N GLY A 440 -24.10 -4.26 10.23
CA GLY A 440 -23.29 -4.73 11.36
C GLY A 440 -22.94 -6.22 11.37
N ALA A 441 -23.41 -7.00 10.40
CA ALA A 441 -23.01 -8.40 10.28
C ALA A 441 -21.58 -8.54 9.78
N LYS A 442 -20.90 -9.59 10.26
CA LYS A 442 -19.56 -9.97 9.83
C LYS A 442 -19.60 -10.56 8.42
N SER A 443 -18.82 -10.00 7.51
CA SER A 443 -18.51 -10.56 6.19
C SER A 443 -17.02 -10.91 6.15
N GLY A 444 -16.23 -10.49 5.16
CA GLY A 444 -14.84 -10.94 5.00
C GLY A 444 -13.87 -10.62 6.14
N TRP A 445 -12.77 -11.36 6.21
CA TRP A 445 -11.65 -11.12 7.13
C TRP A 445 -10.28 -11.25 6.47
N ARG A 446 -9.27 -10.62 7.07
CA ARG A 446 -7.84 -10.74 6.76
C ARG A 446 -7.07 -10.82 8.08
N ALA A 447 -6.05 -11.67 8.18
CA ALA A 447 -5.27 -11.79 9.40
C ALA A 447 -3.76 -11.80 9.15
N TRP A 448 -3.03 -11.19 10.07
CA TRP A 448 -1.57 -11.05 10.02
C TRP A 448 -0.95 -11.53 11.33
N ARG A 449 0.29 -12.02 11.26
CA ARG A 449 1.15 -12.25 12.43
C ARG A 449 2.39 -11.38 12.36
N LEU A 450 2.74 -10.79 13.50
CA LEU A 450 3.91 -9.94 13.64
C LEU A 450 4.66 -10.30 14.91
N ARG A 451 5.99 -10.38 14.82
CA ARG A 451 6.86 -10.34 16.01
C ARG A 451 7.20 -8.89 16.27
N ILE A 452 6.99 -8.44 17.49
CA ILE A 452 7.30 -7.06 17.89
C ILE A 452 8.74 -7.03 18.37
N ASP A 453 9.66 -6.69 17.47
CA ASP A 453 11.11 -6.70 17.72
C ASP A 453 11.76 -5.32 17.59
N GLN A 454 11.10 -4.38 16.91
CA GLN A 454 11.54 -3.00 16.76
C GLN A 454 10.60 -2.04 17.48
N PRO A 455 11.12 -1.17 18.37
CA PRO A 455 10.31 -0.13 18.96
C PRO A 455 9.93 0.93 17.93
N GLY A 456 8.89 1.70 18.22
CA GLY A 456 8.50 2.83 17.37
C GLY A 456 7.01 3.12 17.41
N VAL A 457 6.62 4.13 16.66
CA VAL A 457 5.22 4.53 16.49
C VAL A 457 4.87 4.36 15.03
N TRP A 458 3.98 3.43 14.73
CA TRP A 458 3.69 2.96 13.39
C TRP A 458 2.22 3.11 13.05
N MET A 459 1.92 3.58 11.84
CA MET A 459 0.55 3.62 11.36
C MET A 459 0.16 2.28 10.73
N VAL A 460 -1.08 1.86 10.97
CA VAL A 460 -1.72 0.75 10.23
C VAL A 460 -3.05 1.28 9.72
N HIS A 461 -3.23 1.30 8.40
CA HIS A 461 -4.36 1.99 7.78
C HIS A 461 -4.80 1.36 6.47
N CYS A 462 -6.01 1.70 6.03
CA CYS A 462 -6.43 1.41 4.67
C CYS A 462 -5.65 2.30 3.70
N HIS A 463 -5.15 1.71 2.61
CA HIS A 463 -4.36 2.39 1.59
C HIS A 463 -5.22 3.01 0.47
N PHE A 464 -6.55 2.94 0.57
CA PHE A 464 -7.42 3.81 -0.20
C PHE A 464 -7.53 5.17 0.49
N LEU A 465 -7.07 6.23 -0.18
CA LEU A 465 -6.94 7.56 0.42
C LEU A 465 -8.27 8.10 0.96
N GLN A 466 -9.38 7.85 0.27
CA GLN A 466 -10.70 8.27 0.76
C GLN A 466 -11.12 7.54 2.05
N HIS A 467 -10.69 6.29 2.23
CA HIS A 467 -10.98 5.52 3.45
C HIS A 467 -10.08 5.97 4.59
N MET A 468 -8.79 6.19 4.28
CA MET A 468 -7.80 6.76 5.17
C MET A 468 -8.28 8.12 5.73
N ILE A 469 -8.66 9.06 4.86
CA ILE A 469 -9.21 10.38 5.22
C ILE A 469 -10.53 10.24 5.99
N GLY A 470 -11.38 9.27 5.60
CA GLY A 470 -12.63 8.96 6.29
C GLY A 470 -12.48 8.31 7.66
N GLY A 471 -11.26 8.13 8.19
CA GLY A 471 -11.02 7.68 9.56
C GLY A 471 -10.45 6.26 9.70
N MET A 472 -10.14 5.59 8.59
CA MET A 472 -9.72 4.18 8.57
C MET A 472 -8.20 4.01 8.86
N GLN A 473 -7.77 4.51 10.01
CA GLN A 473 -6.37 4.51 10.43
C GLN A 473 -6.22 4.16 11.92
N THR A 474 -5.07 3.59 12.28
CA THR A 474 -4.70 3.31 13.67
C THR A 474 -3.22 3.62 13.90
N VAL A 475 -2.87 3.94 15.14
CA VAL A 475 -1.49 4.10 15.59
C VAL A 475 -1.13 2.96 16.53
N TRP A 476 -0.02 2.31 16.24
CA TRP A 476 0.56 1.22 16.99
C TRP A 476 1.85 1.69 17.65
N VAL A 477 1.97 1.43 18.96
CA VAL A 477 3.15 1.85 19.72
C VAL A 477 3.89 0.60 20.17
N HIS A 478 5.02 0.33 19.52
CA HIS A 478 5.86 -0.82 19.81
C HIS A 478 6.92 -0.43 20.84
N GLY A 479 6.97 -1.17 21.94
CA GLY A 479 7.87 -0.90 23.07
C GLY A 479 7.30 0.06 24.10
N ASN A 480 7.98 0.14 25.25
CA ASN A 480 7.69 1.09 26.30
C ASN A 480 8.46 2.41 26.09
N ALA A 481 8.29 3.37 27.02
CA ALA A 481 8.97 4.66 26.95
C ALA A 481 10.50 4.54 26.83
N SER A 482 11.13 3.64 27.61
CA SER A 482 12.59 3.42 27.52
C SER A 482 13.03 2.73 26.24
N ASP A 483 12.16 1.96 25.58
CA ASP A 483 12.46 1.35 24.29
C ASP A 483 12.44 2.40 23.16
N ILE A 484 11.50 3.35 23.22
CA ILE A 484 11.27 4.37 22.18
C ILE A 484 12.17 5.60 22.36
N LEU A 485 12.32 6.11 23.58
CA LEU A 485 13.00 7.36 23.90
C LEU A 485 14.50 7.17 24.13
N ARG A 486 15.18 6.50 23.18
CA ARG A 486 16.60 6.15 23.33
C ARG A 486 17.56 7.32 23.12
N VAL A 487 17.16 8.32 22.34
CA VAL A 487 18.00 9.48 22.03
C VAL A 487 17.53 10.71 22.80
N GLY A 488 18.42 11.32 23.57
CA GLY A 488 18.07 12.46 24.42
C GLY A 488 18.16 13.81 23.70
N GLN A 489 17.88 14.87 24.47
CA GLN A 489 18.33 16.21 24.11
C GLN A 489 19.85 16.33 24.31
N PRO A 490 20.56 17.13 23.50
CA PRO A 490 20.04 18.10 22.53
C PRO A 490 19.68 17.53 21.16
N ASP A 491 20.00 16.26 20.89
CA ASP A 491 19.98 15.66 19.54
C ASP A 491 18.58 15.64 18.89
N VAL A 492 17.52 15.47 19.69
CA VAL A 492 16.14 15.47 19.18
C VAL A 492 15.48 16.85 19.13
N GLN A 493 16.12 17.90 19.65
CA GLN A 493 15.47 19.20 19.92
C GLN A 493 14.84 19.83 18.67
N GLY A 494 15.51 19.72 17.52
CA GLY A 494 15.03 20.27 16.25
C GLY A 494 13.75 19.60 15.73
N TYR A 495 13.52 18.33 16.07
CA TYR A 495 12.32 17.57 15.67
C TYR A 495 11.09 17.95 16.48
N LEU A 496 11.29 18.46 17.70
CA LEU A 496 10.19 18.62 18.64
C LEU A 496 9.26 19.77 18.27
N THR A 497 9.64 20.69 17.40
CA THR A 497 8.84 21.88 17.05
C THR A 497 8.52 21.90 15.56
N TYR A 498 7.29 22.24 15.21
CA TYR A 498 6.89 22.46 13.82
C TYR A 498 7.76 23.55 13.18
N GLY A 499 8.46 23.21 12.09
CA GLY A 499 9.43 24.10 11.45
C GLY A 499 10.70 24.38 12.28
N GLY A 500 11.03 23.52 13.26
CA GLY A 500 12.31 23.59 13.97
C GLY A 500 13.52 23.28 13.09
N ASP A 501 14.73 23.30 13.67
CA ASP A 501 16.01 23.28 12.93
C ASP A 501 16.24 22.07 12.01
N VAL A 502 15.50 20.97 12.17
CA VAL A 502 15.57 19.80 11.25
C VAL A 502 14.89 20.09 9.91
N TYR A 503 14.09 21.16 9.84
CA TYR A 503 13.47 21.70 8.63
C TYR A 503 14.29 22.92 8.18
N GLY A 504 15.18 22.71 7.20
CA GLY A 504 15.97 23.78 6.58
C GLY A 504 15.09 24.73 5.77
N ASN A 505 15.62 25.90 5.44
CA ASN A 505 14.97 26.89 4.58
C ASN A 505 16.03 27.69 3.80
N SER A 506 15.61 28.75 3.11
CA SER A 506 16.51 29.59 2.30
C SER A 506 17.65 30.25 3.09
N SER A 507 17.56 30.31 4.42
CA SER A 507 18.55 30.95 5.29
C SER A 507 19.48 29.98 6.01
N HIS A 508 19.13 28.69 6.13
CA HIS A 508 19.98 27.67 6.76
C HIS A 508 19.66 26.25 6.26
N ALA A 509 20.67 25.40 6.25
CA ALA A 509 20.51 23.96 6.01
C ALA A 509 19.76 23.28 7.18
N PRO A 510 19.11 22.13 6.95
CA PRO A 510 18.50 21.33 7.99
C PRO A 510 19.59 20.71 8.88
N ARG A 511 19.28 20.54 10.16
CA ARG A 511 20.11 19.82 11.13
C ARG A 511 19.43 18.50 11.49
N VAL A 512 19.49 17.54 10.58
CA VAL A 512 18.91 16.21 10.74
C VAL A 512 19.87 15.32 11.52
N LEU A 513 19.31 14.46 12.36
CA LEU A 513 20.02 13.45 13.11
C LEU A 513 19.96 12.11 12.38
N HIS A 514 21.11 11.52 12.12
CA HIS A 514 21.25 10.19 11.55
C HIS A 514 21.30 9.17 12.70
N PHE A 515 20.14 8.62 13.08
CA PHE A 515 19.95 7.83 14.32
C PHE A 515 20.88 6.61 14.45
N HIS A 516 21.34 6.06 13.34
CA HIS A 516 22.26 4.94 13.34
C HIS A 516 23.71 5.31 13.68
N GLU A 517 24.07 6.59 13.69
CA GLU A 517 25.42 7.05 14.09
C GLU A 517 25.56 7.19 15.61
N LEU A 518 24.45 7.09 16.35
CA LEU A 518 24.38 7.24 17.81
C LEU A 518 24.26 5.92 18.57
N GLN A 519 24.06 4.80 17.86
CA GLN A 519 24.07 3.44 18.39
C GLN A 519 25.43 2.79 18.12
#